data_AF-A0A2N6C250-F1
#
_entry.id   AF-A0A2N6C250-F1
#
_cell.length_a   1.000
_cell.length_b   1.000
_cell.length_c   1.000
_cell.angle_alpha   90.00
_cell.angle_beta   90.00
_cell.angle_gamma   90.00
#
_symmetry.space_group_name_H-M   'P 1'
#
loop_
_entity.id
_entity.type
_entity.pdbx_description
1 polymer ?
#
loop_
_entity_poly.entity_id
_entity_poly.type
_entity_poly.pdbx_seq_one_letter_code
_entity_poly.pdbx_strand_id
1 'polypeptide(L)'
;MNQEEKCCKDVSRRSVLVGAGALAAGTALAHLGGMLPTAAAKGGKTEKWPWPYVKLDPVKTAEICYDEWYRVFCGGAVINSVVSQLREKVGEPYTSFPSDSFTFLEGGQVGWGTICGSPAGANIVANLIIGPRIAGSPDGHHISADIMQWYSEANMPVFQPINPRVDPAKIVKTTSQSPLCHISVGKWMKEAGLSLKSAERKDRCARVAASTAYRLVELLNAWHDGTYEPTNNFSAASDFGITGQFNCMECHGDDVPEPPTSS
;
A
#
# COMPACT_ATOMS: atom_id res chain seq x y z
N MET A 1 11.60 -50.73 -30.09
CA MET A 1 12.61 -50.47 -31.13
C MET A 1 12.54 -48.97 -31.42
N ASN A 2 13.06 -48.10 -30.55
CA ASN A 2 14.49 -47.77 -30.27
C ASN A 2 15.10 -47.11 -31.52
N GLN A 3 15.78 -45.96 -31.52
CA GLN A 3 16.66 -45.28 -30.54
C GLN A 3 16.54 -43.75 -30.78
N GLU A 4 16.56 -42.83 -29.81
CA GLU A 4 17.65 -42.40 -28.91
C GLU A 4 18.99 -42.02 -29.60
N GLU A 5 19.55 -40.89 -29.15
CA GLU A 5 20.92 -40.37 -29.29
C GLU A 5 21.41 -39.71 -30.61
N LYS A 6 21.58 -38.37 -30.55
CA LYS A 6 22.84 -37.63 -30.80
C LYS A 6 22.54 -36.12 -30.74
N CYS A 7 23.28 -35.24 -30.08
CA CYS A 7 24.49 -35.34 -29.27
C CYS A 7 24.58 -33.97 -28.58
N CYS A 8 24.75 -33.97 -27.26
CA CYS A 8 25.14 -32.79 -26.50
C CYS A 8 26.38 -32.19 -27.16
N LYS A 9 26.30 -30.97 -27.70
CA LYS A 9 27.50 -30.26 -28.17
C LYS A 9 28.31 -29.88 -26.94
N ASP A 10 29.40 -30.60 -26.72
CA ASP A 10 30.44 -30.29 -25.75
C ASP A 10 30.81 -28.80 -25.80
N VAL A 11 30.36 -28.05 -24.78
CA VAL A 11 30.90 -26.72 -24.50
C VAL A 11 32.28 -26.94 -23.90
N SER A 12 33.30 -26.93 -24.76
CA SER A 12 34.69 -27.09 -24.35
C SER A 12 35.09 -26.03 -23.31
N ARG A 13 35.83 -26.43 -22.27
CA ARG A 13 36.39 -25.54 -21.24
C ARG A 13 37.14 -24.32 -21.80
N ARG A 14 37.59 -24.37 -23.07
CA ARG A 14 38.19 -23.25 -23.79
C ARG A 14 37.21 -22.12 -24.14
N SER A 15 35.94 -22.41 -24.44
CA SER A 15 34.96 -21.36 -24.77
C SER A 15 34.55 -20.56 -23.53
N VAL A 16 34.56 -21.18 -22.35
CA VAL A 16 34.33 -20.50 -21.07
C VAL A 16 35.50 -19.57 -20.70
N LEU A 17 36.75 -20.00 -20.96
CA LEU A 17 37.94 -19.18 -20.67
C LEU A 17 38.12 -18.00 -21.64
N VAL A 18 37.74 -18.16 -22.92
CA VAL A 18 37.77 -17.05 -23.89
C VAL A 18 36.66 -16.03 -23.60
N GLY A 19 35.49 -16.47 -23.12
CA GLY A 19 34.41 -15.57 -22.66
C GLY A 19 34.76 -14.83 -21.36
N ALA A 20 35.49 -15.47 -20.43
CA ALA A 20 35.95 -14.83 -19.20
C ALA A 20 37.09 -13.82 -19.42
N GLY A 21 37.95 -14.05 -20.42
CA GLY A 21 39.04 -13.13 -20.77
C GLY A 21 38.57 -11.79 -21.38
N ALA A 22 37.46 -11.79 -22.11
CA ALA A 22 36.87 -10.56 -22.67
C ALA A 22 36.16 -9.69 -21.62
N LEU A 23 35.79 -10.25 -20.47
CA LEU A 23 35.17 -9.51 -19.37
C LEU A 23 36.19 -8.78 -18.47
N ALA A 24 37.46 -9.21 -18.48
CA ALA A 24 38.51 -8.64 -17.66
C ALA A 24 39.15 -7.36 -18.25
N ALA A 25 38.92 -7.07 -19.53
CA ALA A 25 39.42 -5.85 -20.19
C ALA A 25 38.44 -4.66 -20.09
N GLY A 26 37.24 -4.86 -19.51
CA GLY A 26 36.25 -3.80 -19.29
C GLY A 26 36.31 -3.15 -17.90
N THR A 27 37.07 -3.71 -16.96
CA THR A 27 37.09 -3.25 -15.56
C THR A 27 38.12 -2.15 -15.28
N ALA A 28 39.02 -1.86 -16.22
CA ALA A 28 40.05 -0.82 -16.04
C ALA A 28 39.55 0.62 -16.34
N LEU A 29 38.36 0.79 -16.93
CA LEU A 29 37.78 2.13 -17.20
C LEU A 29 36.85 2.64 -16.09
N ALA A 30 36.54 1.83 -15.07
CA ALA A 30 35.70 2.26 -13.95
C ALA A 30 36.43 3.17 -12.94
N HIS A 31 37.74 3.37 -13.09
CA HIS A 31 38.54 4.17 -12.16
C HIS A 31 38.83 5.60 -12.63
N LEU A 32 38.27 6.05 -13.76
CA LEU A 32 38.42 7.41 -14.25
C LEU A 32 37.06 8.04 -14.56
N GLY A 33 36.52 8.78 -13.59
CA GLY A 33 35.37 9.67 -13.78
C GLY A 33 34.17 9.29 -12.91
N GLY A 34 33.86 10.16 -11.95
CA GLY A 34 32.80 9.93 -10.96
C GLY A 34 31.39 9.83 -11.53
N MET A 35 30.47 9.58 -10.59
CA MET A 35 28.99 9.60 -10.73
C MET A 35 28.29 8.31 -11.18
N LEU A 36 28.71 7.15 -10.67
CA LEU A 36 27.72 6.11 -10.36
C LEU A 36 27.43 6.22 -8.85
N PRO A 37 26.20 6.59 -8.43
CA PRO A 37 25.85 6.46 -7.03
C PRO A 37 25.91 4.98 -6.71
N THR A 38 26.91 4.56 -5.94
CA THR A 38 26.86 3.28 -5.28
C THR A 38 25.59 3.32 -4.42
N ALA A 39 24.59 2.51 -4.78
CA ALA A 39 23.40 2.27 -3.97
C ALA A 39 23.83 1.50 -2.71
N ALA A 40 24.57 2.17 -1.84
CA ALA A 40 24.90 1.70 -0.52
C ALA A 40 23.74 2.14 0.37
N ALA A 41 22.82 1.22 0.69
CA ALA A 41 21.99 1.37 1.87
C ALA A 41 22.95 1.51 3.05
N LYS A 42 23.15 2.73 3.56
CA LYS A 42 24.17 3.03 4.59
C LYS A 42 23.77 2.50 5.98
N GLY A 43 22.96 1.44 6.04
CA GLY A 43 22.65 0.73 7.27
C GLY A 43 21.82 1.55 8.26
N GLY A 44 20.79 2.25 7.79
CA GLY A 44 19.72 2.65 8.70
C GLY A 44 19.16 1.39 9.34
N LYS A 45 19.25 1.26 10.67
CA LYS A 45 18.72 0.09 11.39
C LYS A 45 17.20 0.09 11.25
N THR A 46 16.68 -0.66 10.28
CA THR A 46 15.26 -0.79 9.98
C THR A 46 14.47 -1.39 11.15
N GLU A 47 15.17 -1.97 12.12
CA GLU A 47 14.64 -2.60 13.32
C GLU A 47 14.50 -1.64 14.51
N LYS A 48 14.96 -0.39 14.39
CA LYS A 48 14.81 0.62 15.45
C LYS A 48 13.52 1.42 15.23
N TRP A 49 12.64 1.35 16.21
CA TRP A 49 11.35 2.04 16.22
C TRP A 49 11.30 3.17 17.26
N PRO A 50 10.50 4.23 17.03
CA PRO A 50 9.88 4.58 15.75
C PRO A 50 10.93 4.98 14.70
N TRP A 51 10.57 4.87 13.42
CA TRP A 51 11.36 5.51 12.35
C TRP A 51 11.22 7.04 12.46
N PRO A 52 12.25 7.81 12.09
CA PRO A 52 12.21 9.26 12.29
C PRO A 52 11.13 9.92 11.44
N TYR A 53 10.20 10.61 12.07
CA TYR A 53 9.08 11.25 11.40
C TYR A 53 9.14 12.77 11.55
N VAL A 54 8.78 13.48 10.47
CA VAL A 54 8.49 14.91 10.50
C VAL A 54 7.09 15.11 9.95
N LYS A 55 6.38 16.11 10.48
CA LYS A 55 5.02 16.40 10.05
C LYS A 55 4.94 16.60 8.54
N LEU A 56 3.94 15.96 7.94
CA LEU A 56 3.61 16.10 6.54
C LEU A 56 2.35 16.93 6.39
N ASP A 57 2.20 17.57 5.23
CA ASP A 57 0.97 18.27 4.88
C ASP A 57 -0.04 17.23 4.35
N PRO A 58 -1.21 17.08 4.99
CA PRO A 58 -2.23 16.12 4.55
C PRO A 58 -2.71 16.36 3.11
N VAL A 59 -2.90 17.62 2.71
CA VAL A 59 -3.38 17.99 1.37
C VAL A 59 -2.30 17.67 0.34
N LYS A 60 -1.06 18.10 0.58
CA LYS A 60 0.06 17.77 -0.32
C LYS A 60 0.24 16.26 -0.48
N THR A 61 0.10 15.50 0.60
CA THR A 61 0.22 14.04 0.57
C THR A 61 -0.89 13.41 -0.25
N ALA A 62 -2.12 13.91 -0.11
CA ALA A 62 -3.26 13.43 -0.88
C ALA A 62 -3.11 13.70 -2.38
N GLU A 63 -2.60 14.87 -2.78
CA GLU A 63 -2.30 15.19 -4.18
C GLU A 63 -1.24 14.23 -4.76
N ILE A 64 -0.13 14.02 -4.05
CA ILE A 64 0.90 13.06 -4.49
C ILE A 64 0.31 11.65 -4.61
N CYS A 65 -0.52 11.23 -3.66
CA CYS A 65 -1.16 9.93 -3.68
C CYS A 65 -2.11 9.77 -4.89
N TYR A 66 -2.88 10.81 -5.20
CA TYR A 66 -3.77 10.81 -6.35
C TYR A 66 -3.00 10.62 -7.66
N ASP A 67 -1.89 11.36 -7.83
CA ASP A 67 -1.05 11.27 -9.03
C ASP A 67 -0.35 9.91 -9.14
N GLU A 68 0.24 9.44 -8.04
CA GLU A 68 0.96 8.15 -7.97
C GLU A 68 0.03 6.96 -8.20
N TRP A 69 -1.27 7.08 -7.91
CA TRP A 69 -2.24 6.01 -8.14
C TRP A 69 -2.24 5.52 -9.59
N TYR A 70 -2.01 6.41 -10.56
CA TYR A 70 -1.98 6.03 -11.97
C TYR A 70 -0.72 5.25 -12.38
N ARG A 71 0.29 5.20 -11.50
CA ARG A 71 1.53 4.45 -11.69
C ARG A 71 1.54 3.14 -10.90
N VAL A 72 1.12 3.18 -9.64
CA VAL A 72 1.29 2.08 -8.67
C VAL A 72 0.01 1.67 -7.94
N PHE A 73 -1.14 2.18 -8.37
CA PHE A 73 -2.46 1.89 -7.81
C PHE A 73 -2.59 2.16 -6.31
N CYS A 74 -3.65 1.65 -5.68
CA CYS A 74 -4.17 2.14 -4.40
C CYS A 74 -3.14 2.09 -3.26
N GLY A 75 -2.67 0.89 -2.90
CA GLY A 75 -1.77 0.74 -1.75
C GLY A 75 -0.36 1.27 -2.02
N GLY A 76 0.16 0.98 -3.22
CA GLY A 76 1.45 1.53 -3.66
C GLY A 76 1.48 3.05 -3.64
N ALA A 77 0.39 3.73 -4.03
CA ALA A 77 0.32 5.18 -4.03
C ALA A 77 0.22 5.79 -2.63
N VAL A 78 -0.55 5.20 -1.72
CA VAL A 78 -0.58 5.65 -0.31
C VAL A 78 0.83 5.56 0.29
N ILE A 79 1.51 4.43 0.10
CA ILE A 79 2.89 4.24 0.57
C ILE A 79 3.84 5.26 -0.05
N ASN A 80 3.85 5.38 -1.38
CA ASN A 80 4.74 6.31 -2.09
C ASN A 80 4.48 7.77 -1.72
N SER A 81 3.23 8.17 -1.48
CA SER A 81 2.90 9.55 -1.12
C SER A 81 3.51 10.01 0.20
N VAL A 82 3.65 9.10 1.18
CA VAL A 82 4.28 9.40 2.47
C VAL A 82 5.79 9.18 2.40
N VAL A 83 6.23 8.03 1.86
CA VAL A 83 7.66 7.66 1.86
C VAL A 83 8.49 8.60 0.99
N SER A 84 7.97 9.07 -0.15
CA SER A 84 8.71 10.03 -1.01
C SER A 84 9.03 11.32 -0.27
N GLN A 85 8.07 11.88 0.46
CA GLN A 85 8.27 13.10 1.23
C GLN A 85 9.24 12.89 2.40
N LEU A 86 9.14 11.75 3.12
CA LEU A 86 10.06 11.44 4.21
C LEU A 86 11.46 11.10 3.70
N ARG A 87 11.59 10.52 2.50
CA ARG A 87 12.88 10.34 1.83
C ARG A 87 13.58 11.69 1.59
N GLU A 88 12.85 12.69 1.12
CA GLU A 88 13.39 14.03 0.90
C GLU A 88 13.74 14.77 2.20
N LYS A 89 12.86 14.68 3.20
CA LYS A 89 12.98 15.46 4.45
C LYS A 89 13.84 14.80 5.53
N VAL A 90 13.92 13.48 5.55
CA VAL A 90 14.56 12.68 6.62
C VAL A 90 15.73 11.86 6.08
N GLY A 91 15.57 11.22 4.91
CA GLY A 91 16.56 10.32 4.33
C GLY A 91 16.36 8.87 4.79
N GLU A 92 17.40 8.24 5.35
CA GLU A 92 17.29 6.86 5.84
C GLU A 92 16.36 6.74 7.06
N PRO A 93 15.57 5.67 7.17
CA PRO A 93 15.53 4.48 6.30
C PRO A 93 14.60 4.58 5.06
N TYR A 94 13.92 5.71 4.84
CA TYR A 94 12.97 5.90 3.72
C TYR A 94 13.65 5.92 2.34
N THR A 95 14.93 6.33 2.28
CA THR A 95 15.75 6.23 1.06
C THR A 95 15.90 4.79 0.59
N SER A 96 16.14 3.86 1.51
CA SER A 96 16.33 2.44 1.19
C SER A 96 15.02 1.64 1.10
N PHE A 97 13.88 2.20 1.50
CA PHE A 97 12.60 1.49 1.51
C PHE A 97 12.05 1.26 0.08
N PRO A 98 11.75 0.01 -0.32
CA PRO A 98 11.34 -0.32 -1.68
C PRO A 98 9.83 -0.12 -1.90
N SER A 99 9.35 1.12 -1.85
CA SER A 99 7.90 1.46 -1.93
C SER A 99 7.14 0.83 -3.11
N ASP A 100 7.77 0.75 -4.28
CA ASP A 100 7.12 0.24 -5.49
C ASP A 100 6.85 -1.27 -5.46
N SER A 101 7.55 -1.99 -4.58
CA SER A 101 7.30 -3.42 -4.38
C SER A 101 5.87 -3.70 -3.92
N PHE A 102 5.16 -2.71 -3.37
CA PHE A 102 3.78 -2.83 -2.88
C PHE A 102 2.70 -2.58 -3.95
N THR A 103 3.06 -2.48 -5.22
CA THR A 103 2.09 -2.36 -6.33
C THR A 103 1.08 -3.53 -6.33
N PHE A 104 1.48 -4.70 -5.81
CA PHE A 104 0.60 -5.87 -5.71
C PHE A 104 -0.66 -5.63 -4.87
N LEU A 105 -0.70 -4.60 -4.01
CA LEU A 105 -1.89 -4.22 -3.23
C LEU A 105 -3.09 -3.77 -4.11
N GLU A 106 -2.87 -3.56 -5.40
CA GLU A 106 -3.91 -3.18 -6.35
C GLU A 106 -5.09 -4.15 -6.41
N GLY A 107 -6.28 -3.66 -6.75
CA GLY A 107 -7.46 -4.52 -6.90
C GLY A 107 -7.85 -5.30 -5.64
N GLY A 108 -7.29 -4.93 -4.49
CA GLY A 108 -7.38 -5.67 -3.24
C GLY A 108 -6.57 -6.96 -3.26
N GLN A 109 -5.27 -6.79 -3.56
CA GLN A 109 -4.23 -7.78 -3.80
C GLN A 109 -4.32 -8.43 -5.18
N VAL A 110 -3.66 -7.91 -6.21
CA VAL A 110 -3.65 -8.48 -7.57
C VAL A 110 -5.04 -8.83 -8.16
N GLY A 111 -6.08 -8.06 -7.80
CA GLY A 111 -7.42 -8.17 -8.37
C GLY A 111 -8.40 -9.13 -7.67
N TRP A 112 -8.03 -9.73 -6.53
CA TRP A 112 -8.91 -10.64 -5.80
C TRP A 112 -10.09 -9.99 -5.08
N GLY A 113 -10.09 -8.66 -4.95
CA GLY A 113 -11.19 -7.96 -4.30
C GLY A 113 -11.23 -8.10 -2.78
N THR A 114 -10.12 -8.51 -2.15
CA THR A 114 -10.02 -8.68 -0.68
C THR A 114 -9.92 -7.33 0.04
N ILE A 115 -8.94 -7.10 0.93
CA ILE A 115 -8.71 -5.81 1.56
C ILE A 115 -8.45 -4.72 0.52
N CYS A 116 -9.08 -3.55 0.62
CA CYS A 116 -8.73 -2.44 -0.26
C CYS A 116 -7.26 -2.03 -0.09
N GLY A 117 -6.55 -1.85 -1.19
CA GLY A 117 -5.14 -1.47 -1.16
C GLY A 117 -4.89 -0.15 -0.42
N SER A 118 -5.83 0.82 -0.45
CA SER A 118 -5.66 2.12 0.21
C SER A 118 -5.48 1.99 1.73
N PRO A 119 -6.43 1.41 2.51
CA PRO A 119 -6.22 1.19 3.93
C PRO A 119 -5.08 0.20 4.22
N ALA A 120 -4.85 -0.82 3.37
CA ALA A 120 -3.70 -1.71 3.54
C ALA A 120 -2.35 -0.97 3.47
N GLY A 121 -2.18 -0.09 2.49
CA GLY A 121 -0.99 0.76 2.35
C GLY A 121 -0.82 1.70 3.53
N ALA A 122 -1.93 2.26 4.04
CA ALA A 122 -1.88 3.11 5.23
C ALA A 122 -1.46 2.36 6.49
N ASN A 123 -1.95 1.14 6.69
CA ASN A 123 -1.57 0.29 7.81
C ASN A 123 -0.07 -0.07 7.76
N ILE A 124 0.44 -0.35 6.56
CA ILE A 124 1.88 -0.55 6.35
C ILE A 124 2.65 0.69 6.79
N VAL A 125 2.28 1.88 6.31
CA VAL A 125 2.97 3.14 6.64
C VAL A 125 2.91 3.44 8.14
N ALA A 126 1.76 3.27 8.80
CA ALA A 126 1.62 3.53 10.23
C ALA A 126 2.57 2.63 11.05
N ASN A 127 2.60 1.32 10.76
CA ASN A 127 3.49 0.38 11.45
C ASN A 127 4.97 0.54 11.03
N LEU A 128 5.24 1.06 9.82
CA LEU A 128 6.58 1.43 9.34
C LEU A 128 7.11 2.72 9.97
N ILE A 129 6.26 3.58 10.52
CA ILE A 129 6.71 4.83 11.15
C ILE A 129 6.76 4.65 12.65
N ILE A 130 5.65 4.23 13.25
CA ILE A 130 5.51 4.12 14.71
C ILE A 130 6.21 2.86 15.22
N GLY A 131 6.16 1.79 14.42
CA GLY A 131 6.62 0.46 14.79
C GLY A 131 5.45 -0.52 14.96
N PRO A 132 5.72 -1.82 14.80
CA PRO A 132 4.73 -2.85 15.04
C PRO A 132 4.48 -3.00 16.55
N ARG A 133 3.33 -3.57 16.93
CA ARG A 133 2.96 -3.82 18.34
C ARG A 133 4.04 -4.56 19.14
N ILE A 134 4.80 -5.44 18.50
CA ILE A 134 5.91 -6.19 19.12
C ILE A 134 7.12 -5.31 19.49
N ALA A 135 7.16 -4.06 19.02
CA ALA A 135 8.21 -3.09 19.33
C ALA A 135 7.87 -2.19 20.54
N GLY A 136 6.73 -2.40 21.21
CA GLY A 136 6.38 -1.75 22.47
C GLY A 136 5.43 -0.55 22.37
N SER A 137 5.06 -0.09 21.17
CA SER A 137 3.96 0.87 20.97
C SER A 137 2.78 0.18 20.28
N PRO A 138 1.55 0.31 20.82
CA PRO A 138 0.34 -0.18 20.16
C PRO A 138 -0.21 0.81 19.13
N ASP A 139 0.28 2.05 19.06
CA ASP A 139 -0.37 3.14 18.33
C ASP A 139 -0.42 2.89 16.82
N GLY A 140 0.63 2.29 16.24
CA GLY A 140 0.62 1.88 14.83
C GLY A 140 -0.48 0.86 14.51
N HIS A 141 -0.78 -0.03 15.47
CA HIS A 141 -1.88 -0.99 15.36
C HIS A 141 -3.24 -0.31 15.54
N HIS A 142 -3.36 0.63 16.47
CA HIS A 142 -4.59 1.40 16.67
C HIS A 142 -4.91 2.29 15.46
N ILE A 143 -3.94 3.04 14.92
CA ILE A 143 -4.13 3.84 13.69
C ILE A 143 -4.57 2.93 12.53
N SER A 144 -4.06 1.70 12.48
CA SER A 144 -4.48 0.73 11.46
C SER A 144 -5.96 0.36 11.59
N ALA A 145 -6.46 0.18 12.82
CA ALA A 145 -7.87 -0.09 13.08
C ALA A 145 -8.75 1.15 12.81
N ASP A 146 -8.31 2.33 13.26
CA ASP A 146 -8.98 3.61 13.01
C ASP A 146 -9.17 3.88 11.52
N ILE A 147 -8.13 3.68 10.71
CA ILE A 147 -8.21 3.88 9.26
C ILE A 147 -9.15 2.88 8.60
N MET A 148 -9.12 1.63 9.03
CA MET A 148 -10.01 0.59 8.51
C MET A 148 -11.48 0.91 8.79
N GLN A 149 -11.78 1.34 10.01
CA GLN A 149 -13.13 1.73 10.40
C GLN A 149 -13.57 3.02 9.69
N TRP A 150 -12.75 4.08 9.74
CA TRP A 150 -13.02 5.34 9.05
C TRP A 150 -13.25 5.15 7.55
N TYR A 151 -12.41 4.35 6.89
CA TYR A 151 -12.58 4.05 5.46
C TYR A 151 -13.94 3.40 5.17
N SER A 152 -14.39 2.53 6.08
CA SER A 152 -15.64 1.79 5.94
C SER A 152 -16.86 2.68 6.15
N GLU A 153 -16.77 3.69 7.01
CA GLU A 153 -17.88 4.56 7.42
C GLU A 153 -17.94 5.88 6.63
N ALA A 154 -16.81 6.36 6.12
CA ALA A 154 -16.74 7.62 5.40
C ALA A 154 -17.54 7.59 4.08
N ASN A 155 -18.24 8.69 3.78
CA ASN A 155 -18.90 8.89 2.49
C ASN A 155 -17.86 9.26 1.42
N MET A 156 -17.28 8.23 0.79
CA MET A 156 -16.08 8.30 -0.04
C MET A 156 -16.35 8.63 -1.51
N PRO A 157 -15.42 9.33 -2.20
CA PRO A 157 -14.14 9.85 -1.70
C PRO A 157 -14.27 11.15 -0.88
N VAL A 158 -13.46 11.32 0.17
CA VAL A 158 -13.47 12.55 1.00
C VAL A 158 -12.66 13.67 0.36
N PHE A 159 -11.51 13.32 -0.22
CA PHE A 159 -10.59 14.27 -0.84
C PHE A 159 -10.93 14.50 -2.33
N GLN A 160 -10.83 15.76 -2.75
CA GLN A 160 -10.99 16.21 -4.12
C GLN A 160 -9.64 16.76 -4.61
N PRO A 161 -8.96 16.11 -5.56
CA PRO A 161 -7.71 16.63 -6.10
C PRO A 161 -7.94 17.93 -6.88
N ILE A 162 -6.92 18.78 -6.90
CA ILE A 162 -6.92 20.08 -7.61
C ILE A 162 -7.12 19.88 -9.12
N ASN A 163 -6.44 18.89 -9.71
CA ASN A 163 -6.49 18.59 -11.14
C ASN A 163 -7.03 17.17 -11.39
N PRO A 164 -8.34 16.94 -11.17
CA PRO A 164 -8.92 15.62 -11.35
C PRO A 164 -8.95 15.24 -12.84
N ARG A 165 -8.68 13.97 -13.15
CA ARG A 165 -8.77 13.39 -14.50
C ARG A 165 -10.20 13.18 -14.97
N VAL A 166 -11.16 13.14 -14.04
CA VAL A 166 -12.59 13.05 -14.33
C VAL A 166 -13.30 14.22 -13.66
N ASP A 167 -14.28 14.79 -14.34
CA ASP A 167 -15.13 15.84 -13.75
C ASP A 167 -15.69 15.39 -12.38
N PRO A 168 -15.45 16.14 -11.29
CA PRO A 168 -16.01 15.84 -9.97
C PRO A 168 -17.52 15.60 -9.96
N ALA A 169 -18.29 16.27 -10.83
CA ALA A 169 -19.73 16.08 -10.93
C ALA A 169 -20.14 14.66 -11.37
N LYS A 170 -19.20 13.89 -11.96
CA LYS A 170 -19.43 12.50 -12.41
C LYS A 170 -19.04 11.46 -11.36
N ILE A 171 -18.46 11.87 -10.24
CA ILE A 171 -18.03 10.96 -9.17
C ILE A 171 -19.04 11.02 -8.03
N VAL A 172 -20.00 10.09 -8.04
CA VAL A 172 -20.90 9.89 -6.91
C VAL A 172 -20.12 9.44 -5.67
N LYS A 173 -20.64 9.77 -4.49
CA LYS A 173 -20.06 9.34 -3.21
C LYS A 173 -20.85 8.17 -2.64
N THR A 174 -20.16 7.24 -1.99
CA THR A 174 -20.78 6.08 -1.33
C THR A 174 -20.04 5.72 -0.05
N THR A 175 -20.75 5.22 0.95
CA THR A 175 -20.17 4.54 2.11
C THR A 175 -20.11 3.04 1.85
N SER A 176 -18.93 2.41 2.00
CA SER A 176 -18.78 0.98 1.70
C SER A 176 -19.33 0.08 2.80
N GLN A 177 -19.32 0.54 4.05
CA GLN A 177 -19.56 -0.26 5.25
C GLN A 177 -18.65 -1.51 5.33
N SER A 178 -17.52 -1.45 4.64
CA SER A 178 -16.60 -2.57 4.51
C SER A 178 -15.20 -2.09 4.11
N PRO A 179 -14.13 -2.67 4.69
CA PRO A 179 -12.78 -2.43 4.23
C PRO A 179 -12.47 -3.21 2.93
N LEU A 180 -13.35 -4.13 2.51
CA LEU A 180 -13.14 -4.96 1.33
C LEU A 180 -13.28 -4.15 0.03
N CYS A 181 -12.33 -4.35 -0.89
CA CYS A 181 -12.29 -3.75 -2.21
C CYS A 181 -13.50 -4.17 -3.04
N HIS A 182 -13.86 -5.46 -3.01
CA HIS A 182 -15.02 -6.00 -3.72
C HIS A 182 -16.32 -5.25 -3.33
N ILE A 183 -16.58 -5.12 -2.02
CA ILE A 183 -17.78 -4.45 -1.52
C ILE A 183 -17.73 -2.94 -1.81
N SER A 184 -16.60 -2.29 -1.53
CA SER A 184 -16.43 -0.84 -1.77
C SER A 184 -16.61 -0.44 -3.24
N VAL A 185 -15.95 -1.14 -4.15
CA VAL A 185 -16.04 -0.87 -5.59
C VAL A 185 -17.41 -1.33 -6.13
N GLY A 186 -17.92 -2.48 -5.69
CA GLY A 186 -19.21 -3.01 -6.13
C GLY A 186 -20.38 -2.10 -5.78
N LYS A 187 -20.47 -1.62 -4.54
CA LYS A 187 -21.49 -0.65 -4.11
C LYS A 187 -21.42 0.64 -4.92
N TRP A 188 -20.20 1.16 -5.12
CA TRP A 188 -20.01 2.36 -5.93
C TRP A 188 -20.41 2.15 -7.39
N MET A 189 -20.03 1.04 -8.01
CA MET A 189 -20.39 0.73 -9.40
C MET A 189 -21.90 0.61 -9.58
N LYS A 190 -22.60 0.00 -8.61
CA LYS A 190 -24.06 -0.09 -8.60
C LYS A 190 -24.70 1.29 -8.55
N GLU A 191 -24.24 2.15 -7.64
CA GLU A 191 -24.77 3.51 -7.49
C GLU A 191 -24.48 4.40 -8.71
N ALA A 192 -23.24 4.34 -9.21
CA ALA A 192 -22.82 5.14 -10.36
C ALA A 192 -23.42 4.65 -11.69
N GLY A 193 -23.89 3.40 -11.77
CA GLY A 193 -24.30 2.76 -13.01
C GLY A 193 -23.13 2.56 -14.00
N LEU A 194 -21.90 2.44 -13.49
CA LEU A 194 -20.68 2.41 -14.31
C LEU A 194 -19.89 1.12 -14.12
N SER A 195 -19.25 0.66 -15.20
CA SER A 195 -18.47 -0.59 -15.19
C SER A 195 -17.14 -0.46 -14.46
N LEU A 196 -16.55 -1.60 -14.10
CA LEU A 196 -15.21 -1.66 -13.53
C LEU A 196 -14.16 -1.01 -14.44
N LYS A 197 -14.30 -1.05 -15.76
CA LYS A 197 -13.30 -0.48 -16.69
C LYS A 197 -13.44 1.02 -16.91
N SER A 198 -14.51 1.65 -16.40
CA SER A 198 -14.79 3.08 -16.58
C SER A 198 -13.67 3.98 -16.05
N ALA A 199 -13.51 5.15 -16.67
CA ALA A 199 -12.54 6.15 -16.23
C ALA A 199 -12.91 6.70 -14.85
N GLU A 200 -14.21 6.87 -14.62
CA GLU A 200 -14.82 7.32 -13.37
C GLU A 200 -14.50 6.36 -12.22
N ARG A 201 -14.60 5.03 -12.42
CA ARG A 201 -14.23 4.06 -11.37
C ARG A 201 -12.74 4.18 -11.03
N LYS A 202 -11.87 4.23 -12.04
CA LYS A 202 -10.41 4.36 -11.83
C LYS A 202 -10.10 5.64 -11.04
N ASP A 203 -10.68 6.75 -11.47
CA ASP A 203 -10.51 8.05 -10.83
C ASP A 203 -11.09 8.08 -9.40
N ARG A 204 -12.24 7.46 -9.16
CA ARG A 204 -12.78 7.25 -7.81
C ARG A 204 -11.80 6.48 -6.93
N CYS A 205 -11.19 5.39 -7.43
CA CYS A 205 -10.18 4.66 -6.67
C CYS A 205 -8.94 5.50 -6.36
N ALA A 206 -8.49 6.34 -7.28
CA ALA A 206 -7.42 7.30 -7.05
C ALA A 206 -7.78 8.31 -5.94
N ARG A 207 -8.99 8.89 -5.99
CA ARG A 207 -9.47 9.81 -4.94
C ARG A 207 -9.66 9.14 -3.59
N VAL A 208 -10.08 7.87 -3.57
CA VAL A 208 -10.17 7.08 -2.35
C VAL A 208 -8.79 6.84 -1.75
N ALA A 209 -7.78 6.49 -2.56
CA ALA A 209 -6.39 6.40 -2.09
C ALA A 209 -5.89 7.73 -1.53
N ALA A 210 -6.13 8.84 -2.23
CA ALA A 210 -5.80 10.18 -1.77
C ALA A 210 -6.50 10.55 -0.46
N SER A 211 -7.80 10.21 -0.33
CA SER A 211 -8.56 10.40 0.91
C SER A 211 -7.94 9.62 2.07
N THR A 212 -7.53 8.37 1.83
CA THR A 212 -6.87 7.55 2.85
C THR A 212 -5.50 8.12 3.23
N ALA A 213 -4.71 8.59 2.27
CA ALA A 213 -3.42 9.23 2.55
C ALA A 213 -3.58 10.54 3.34
N TYR A 214 -4.58 11.36 3.00
CA TYR A 214 -4.97 12.55 3.76
C TYR A 214 -5.23 12.19 5.23
N ARG A 215 -6.14 11.24 5.48
CA ARG A 215 -6.52 10.84 6.84
C ARG A 215 -5.36 10.22 7.61
N LEU A 216 -4.55 9.39 6.95
CA LEU A 216 -3.35 8.81 7.56
C LEU A 216 -2.40 9.89 8.07
N VAL A 217 -2.15 10.93 7.28
CA VAL A 217 -1.24 12.01 7.70
C VAL A 217 -1.82 12.83 8.84
N GLU A 218 -3.14 13.06 8.89
CA GLU A 218 -3.75 13.67 10.08
C GLU A 218 -3.47 12.86 11.34
N LEU A 219 -3.64 11.53 11.27
CA LEU A 219 -3.40 10.63 12.41
C LEU A 219 -1.92 10.56 12.79
N LEU A 220 -1.01 10.48 11.82
CA LEU A 220 0.44 10.48 12.07
C LEU A 220 0.93 11.81 12.67
N ASN A 221 0.38 12.93 12.20
CA ASN A 221 0.69 14.24 12.77
C ASN A 221 0.17 14.35 14.21
N ALA A 222 -1.05 13.90 14.48
CA ALA A 222 -1.61 13.88 15.84
C ALA A 222 -0.78 12.97 16.76
N TRP A 223 -0.32 11.81 16.28
CA TRP A 223 0.56 10.93 17.03
C TRP A 223 1.91 11.61 17.33
N HIS A 224 2.49 12.26 16.33
CA HIS A 224 3.74 13.00 16.48
C HIS A 224 3.63 14.16 17.49
N ASP A 225 2.48 14.84 17.51
CA ASP A 225 2.18 15.93 18.44
C ASP A 225 1.76 15.41 19.84
N GLY A 226 1.64 14.09 20.03
CA GLY A 226 1.22 13.48 21.30
C GLY A 226 -0.26 13.66 21.63
N THR A 227 -1.09 13.96 20.62
CA THR A 227 -2.53 14.23 20.77
C THR A 227 -3.41 13.17 20.09
N TYR A 228 -2.82 12.08 19.59
CA TYR A 228 -3.57 10.98 19.00
C TYR A 228 -4.29 10.17 20.08
N GLU A 229 -5.57 9.94 19.87
CA GLU A 229 -6.40 9.05 20.68
C GLU A 229 -7.07 8.04 19.74
N PRO A 230 -7.00 6.72 20.02
CA PRO A 230 -7.69 5.70 19.24
C PRO A 230 -9.20 5.95 19.19
N THR A 231 -9.78 5.84 18.00
CA THR A 231 -11.21 6.08 17.77
C THR A 231 -11.99 4.84 17.35
N ASN A 232 -11.30 3.78 16.93
CA ASN A 232 -11.95 2.54 16.54
C ASN A 232 -12.67 1.89 17.72
N ASN A 233 -13.87 1.39 17.48
CA ASN A 233 -14.67 0.70 18.49
C ASN A 233 -15.18 -0.67 18.02
N PHE A 234 -14.90 -1.06 16.77
CA PHE A 234 -15.28 -2.35 16.25
C PHE A 234 -14.18 -3.40 16.44
N SER A 235 -14.57 -4.61 16.87
CA SER A 235 -13.69 -5.77 16.89
C SER A 235 -14.49 -7.05 16.69
N ALA A 236 -14.56 -7.55 15.45
CA ALA A 236 -15.29 -8.79 15.17
C ALA A 236 -14.85 -9.97 16.06
N ALA A 237 -13.56 -10.06 16.37
CA ALA A 237 -13.04 -11.11 17.24
C ALA A 237 -13.55 -10.99 18.68
N SER A 238 -13.68 -9.77 19.20
CA SER A 238 -14.22 -9.53 20.55
C SER A 238 -15.75 -9.64 20.58
N ASP A 239 -16.41 -9.12 19.55
CA ASP A 239 -17.87 -8.98 19.50
C ASP A 239 -18.54 -10.29 19.10
N PHE A 240 -17.90 -11.09 18.24
CA PHE A 240 -18.48 -12.29 17.65
C PHE A 240 -17.61 -13.54 17.80
N GLY A 241 -16.39 -13.46 18.33
CA GLY A 241 -15.51 -14.63 18.48
C GLY A 241 -14.87 -15.14 17.17
N ILE A 242 -14.94 -14.36 16.08
CA ILE A 242 -14.32 -14.70 14.79
C ILE A 242 -13.78 -13.44 14.10
N THR A 243 -12.78 -13.60 13.23
CA THR A 243 -12.39 -12.50 12.33
C THR A 243 -13.51 -12.19 11.34
N GLY A 244 -13.81 -10.92 11.17
CA GLY A 244 -14.84 -10.46 10.27
C GLY A 244 -14.66 -8.98 9.95
N GLN A 245 -15.48 -8.53 9.02
CA GLN A 245 -15.68 -7.12 8.69
C GLN A 245 -17.14 -6.81 8.91
N PHE A 246 -17.51 -5.55 9.23
CA PHE A 246 -18.78 -4.88 8.91
C PHE A 246 -20.07 -5.69 9.12
N ASN A 247 -21.26 -5.12 9.01
CA ASN A 247 -22.43 -5.73 8.36
C ASN A 247 -22.48 -7.24 7.87
N CYS A 248 -22.27 -8.29 8.70
CA CYS A 248 -22.27 -9.70 8.29
C CYS A 248 -23.49 -10.11 7.43
N MET A 249 -24.66 -9.58 7.78
CA MET A 249 -25.93 -9.85 7.09
C MET A 249 -25.95 -9.38 5.62
N GLU A 250 -25.10 -8.42 5.22
CA GLU A 250 -25.03 -8.01 3.81
C GLU A 250 -24.48 -9.10 2.89
N CYS A 251 -23.62 -9.97 3.42
CA CYS A 251 -23.04 -11.10 2.67
C CYS A 251 -23.80 -12.39 2.93
N HIS A 252 -24.22 -12.60 4.18
CA HIS A 252 -24.78 -13.88 4.65
C HIS A 252 -26.31 -13.91 4.67
N GLY A 253 -27.00 -12.77 4.52
CA GLY A 253 -28.43 -12.71 4.77
C GLY A 253 -28.73 -13.18 6.19
N ASP A 254 -29.67 -14.10 6.32
CA ASP A 254 -30.05 -14.71 7.60
C ASP A 254 -29.13 -15.87 8.02
N ASP A 255 -28.20 -16.31 7.15
CA ASP A 255 -27.34 -17.48 7.34
C ASP A 255 -25.92 -17.09 7.80
N VAL A 256 -25.80 -16.29 8.87
CA VAL A 256 -24.50 -15.92 9.43
C VAL A 256 -23.86 -17.11 10.16
N PRO A 257 -22.62 -17.50 9.83
CA PRO A 257 -21.92 -18.58 10.52
C PRO A 257 -21.63 -18.24 11.99
N GLU A 258 -21.92 -19.17 12.89
CA GLU A 258 -21.57 -19.07 14.31
C GLU A 258 -20.19 -19.70 14.57
N PRO A 259 -19.23 -18.98 15.16
CA PRO A 259 -17.97 -19.58 15.57
C PRO A 259 -18.17 -20.45 16.82
N PRO A 260 -17.35 -21.50 16.98
CA PRO A 260 -17.37 -22.30 18.19
C PRO A 260 -16.95 -21.45 19.40
N THR A 261 -17.64 -21.62 20.53
CA THR A 261 -17.25 -21.00 21.79
C THR A 261 -15.96 -21.62 22.30
N SER A 262 -14.97 -20.80 22.69
CA SER A 262 -13.76 -21.29 23.35
C SER A 262 -14.13 -21.97 24.68
N SER A 263 -13.68 -23.21 24.86
CA SER A 263 -13.78 -23.97 26.12
C SER A 263 -12.93 -23.38 27.23
#